data_AF-A0A7U5XXY5-F1
#
_entry.id   AF-A0A7U5XXY5-F1
#
_cell.length_a   1.000
_cell.length_b   1.000
_cell.length_c   1.000
_cell.angle_alpha   90.00
_cell.angle_beta   90.00
_cell.angle_gamma   90.00
#
_symmetry.space_group_name_H-M   'P 1'
#
loop_
_entity.id
_entity.type
_entity.pdbx_description
1 polymer ?
#
loop_
_entity_poly.entity_id
_entity_poly.type
_entity_poly.pdbx_seq_one_letter_code
_entity_poly.pdbx_strand_id
1 'polypeptide(L)' 'MKRLVIVTAALLLAACGEVDQSRPGVAVERGDQAAYTGAHGTIAAKGWEAGNRTSWQQQVRNRGQLQNEYNRIAR' A
#
# COMPACT_ATOMS: atom_id res chain seq x y z
N MET A 1 -0.55 32.05 28.53
CA MET A 1 -1.83 32.11 27.79
C MET A 1 -1.60 32.20 26.28
N LYS A 2 -1.20 33.34 25.71
CA LYS A 2 -1.03 33.53 24.25
C LYS A 2 -0.04 32.56 23.57
N ARG A 3 1.08 32.28 24.22
CA ARG A 3 2.08 31.30 23.74
C ARG A 3 1.55 29.87 23.71
N LEU A 4 0.70 29.50 24.68
CA LEU A 4 0.08 28.18 24.74
C LEU A 4 -0.86 27.99 23.55
N VAL A 5 -1.72 28.98 23.28
CA VAL A 5 -2.67 28.96 22.14
C VAL A 5 -1.95 28.81 20.80
N ILE A 6 -0.84 29.53 20.59
CA ILE A 6 -0.06 29.44 19.34
C ILE A 6 0.54 28.04 19.16
N VAL A 7 1.10 27.45 20.23
CA VAL A 7 1.67 26.10 20.17
C VAL A 7 0.59 25.05 19.90
N THR A 8 -0.56 25.15 20.57
CA THR A 8 -1.67 24.19 20.36
C THR A 8 -2.25 24.29 18.94
N ALA A 9 -2.37 25.51 18.39
CA ALA A 9 -2.84 25.71 17.03
C ALA A 9 -1.88 25.10 15.98
N ALA A 10 -0.57 25.25 16.17
CA ALA A 10 0.43 24.68 15.26
C ALA A 10 0.41 23.14 15.25
N LEU A 11 0.19 22.50 16.40
CA LEU A 11 0.10 21.04 16.51
C LEU A 11 -1.14 20.47 15.81
N LEU A 12 -2.28 21.16 15.87
CA LEU A 12 -3.51 20.74 15.19
C LEU A 12 -3.37 20.80 13.66
N LEU A 13 -2.65 21.80 13.13
CA LEU A 13 -2.37 21.88 11.69
C LEU A 13 -1.44 20.75 11.22
N ALA A 14 -0.46 20.37 12.04
CA ALA A 14 0.45 19.26 11.72
C ALA A 14 -0.26 17.89 11.73
N ALA A 15 -1.32 17.72 12.52
CA ALA A 15 -2.09 16.47 12.58
C ALA A 15 -2.94 16.20 11.33
N CYS A 16 -3.26 17.23 10.55
CA CYS A 16 -3.96 17.09 9.26
C CYS A 16 -3.01 17.04 8.05
N GLY A 17 -1.70 17.11 8.25
CA GLY A 17 -0.73 16.95 7.17
C GLY A 17 -0.57 15.48 6.81
N GLU A 18 -0.97 15.09 5.60
CA GLU A 18 -0.60 13.77 5.09
C GLU A 18 0.91 13.70 4.83
N VAL A 19 1.48 12.50 4.96
CA VAL A 19 2.86 12.26 4.51
C VAL A 19 2.88 12.50 3.01
N ASP A 20 3.88 13.23 2.51
CA ASP A 20 4.08 13.46 1.09
C ASP A 20 3.88 12.15 0.30
N GLN A 21 2.91 12.14 -0.63
CA GLN A 21 2.58 10.94 -1.40
C GLN A 21 3.77 10.45 -2.24
N SER A 22 4.68 11.36 -2.61
CA SER A 22 5.93 11.04 -3.28
C SER A 22 6.95 10.40 -2.34
N ARG A 23 6.86 10.65 -1.02
CA ARG A 23 7.68 9.99 0.00
C ARG A 23 7.23 8.54 0.14
N PRO A 24 7.99 7.57 -0.37
CA PRO A 24 7.67 6.17 -0.13
C PRO A 24 7.84 5.97 1.36
N GLY A 25 6.79 5.52 2.05
CA GLY A 25 6.99 4.92 3.36
C GLY A 25 8.10 3.87 3.24
N VAL A 26 8.88 3.67 4.30
CA VAL A 26 10.06 2.76 4.32
C VAL A 26 9.74 1.31 3.88
N ALA A 27 8.46 0.99 3.70
CA ALA A 27 7.93 -0.30 3.27
C ALA A 27 7.32 -0.31 1.85
N VAL A 28 7.48 0.76 1.06
CA VAL A 28 6.89 0.84 -0.29
C VAL A 28 7.98 0.66 -1.35
N GLU A 29 8.04 -0.54 -1.91
CA GLU A 29 8.85 -0.87 -3.09
C GLU A 29 8.34 -0.09 -4.31
N ARG A 30 8.85 1.13 -4.53
CA ARG A 30 8.53 1.99 -5.69
C ARG A 30 9.63 2.04 -6.76
N GLY A 31 10.57 1.10 -6.74
CA GLY A 31 11.58 1.01 -7.80
C GLY A 31 10.95 0.59 -9.14
N ASP A 32 11.63 0.89 -10.25
CA ASP A 32 11.23 0.46 -11.61
C ASP A 32 11.39 -1.06 -11.85
N GLN A 33 11.47 -1.84 -10.77
CA GLN A 33 11.57 -3.29 -10.83
C GLN A 33 10.20 -3.89 -11.10
N ALA A 34 10.19 -5.00 -11.83
CA ALA A 34 8.94 -5.69 -12.12
C ALA A 34 8.28 -6.17 -10.81
N ALA A 35 6.99 -5.90 -10.63
CA ALA A 35 6.30 -6.18 -9.36
C ALA A 35 6.40 -7.63 -8.83
N TYR A 36 6.65 -8.61 -9.71
CA TYR A 36 6.84 -10.01 -9.31
C TYR A 36 8.19 -10.28 -8.64
N THR A 37 9.18 -9.39 -8.77
CA THR A 37 10.50 -9.53 -8.16
C THR A 37 10.55 -9.04 -6.72
N GLY A 38 9.47 -8.41 -6.23
CA GLY A 38 9.39 -7.77 -4.91
C GLY A 38 9.50 -8.71 -3.70
N ALA A 39 9.02 -8.25 -2.55
CA ALA A 39 9.25 -8.85 -1.22
C ALA A 39 10.71 -8.74 -0.73
N HIS A 40 11.44 -7.72 -1.21
CA HIS A 40 12.80 -7.41 -0.77
C HIS A 40 12.81 -7.07 0.73
N GLY A 41 13.14 -8.04 1.58
CA GLY A 41 13.17 -7.86 3.03
C GLY A 41 11.80 -7.96 3.73
N THR A 42 10.73 -8.38 3.04
CA THR A 42 9.40 -8.62 3.62
C THR A 42 8.90 -10.03 3.30
N ILE A 43 7.93 -10.52 4.07
CA ILE A 43 7.34 -11.84 3.83
C ILE A 43 6.35 -11.73 2.66
N ALA A 44 6.60 -12.47 1.59
CA ALA A 44 5.68 -12.55 0.45
C ALA A 44 4.31 -13.09 0.90
N ALA A 45 3.23 -12.58 0.29
CA ALA A 45 1.89 -13.05 0.57
C ALA A 45 1.75 -14.56 0.24
N LYS A 46 1.03 -15.31 1.07
CA LYS A 46 0.87 -16.77 0.94
C LYS A 46 0.45 -17.16 -0.49
N GLY A 47 1.12 -18.18 -1.04
CA GLY A 47 0.87 -18.69 -2.40
C GLY A 47 1.57 -17.92 -3.52
N TRP A 48 2.41 -16.93 -3.18
CA TRP A 48 3.33 -16.27 -4.10
C TRP A 48 4.76 -16.39 -3.58
N GLU A 49 5.69 -16.67 -4.48
CA GLU A 49 7.13 -16.70 -4.23
C GLU A 49 7.82 -15.54 -4.97
N ALA A 50 8.69 -14.81 -4.26
CA ALA A 50 9.43 -13.68 -4.83
C ALA A 50 10.24 -14.11 -6.05
N GLY A 51 10.15 -13.34 -7.14
CA GLY A 51 10.78 -13.67 -8.43
C GLY A 51 9.97 -14.64 -9.30
N ASN A 52 9.00 -15.38 -8.75
CA ASN A 52 8.16 -16.29 -9.52
C ASN A 52 6.95 -15.56 -10.13
N ARG A 53 7.11 -15.11 -11.38
CA ARG A 53 6.07 -14.39 -12.14
C ARG A 53 4.75 -15.16 -12.25
N THR A 54 4.79 -16.47 -12.45
CA THR A 54 3.59 -17.28 -12.62
C THR A 54 2.76 -17.30 -11.34
N SER A 55 3.40 -17.58 -10.19
CA SER A 55 2.71 -17.58 -8.89
C SER A 55 2.16 -16.19 -8.52
N TRP A 56 2.91 -15.13 -8.84
CA TRP A 56 2.45 -13.75 -8.65
C TRP A 56 1.18 -13.45 -9.47
N GLN A 57 1.18 -13.80 -10.76
CA GLN A 57 0.04 -13.59 -11.65
C GLN A 57 -1.21 -14.37 -11.19
N GLN A 58 -1.03 -15.61 -10.76
CA GLN A 58 -2.11 -16.43 -10.21
C GLN A 58 -2.73 -15.76 -8.98
N GLN A 59 -1.90 -15.27 -8.05
CA GLN A 59 -2.38 -14.56 -6.87
C GLN A 59 -3.13 -13.27 -7.22
N VAL A 60 -2.63 -12.47 -8.17
CA VAL A 60 -3.31 -11.25 -8.64
C VAL A 60 -4.66 -11.58 -9.26
N ARG A 61 -4.73 -12.59 -10.14
CA ARG A 61 -5.99 -13.02 -10.78
C ARG A 61 -7.01 -13.50 -9.75
N ASN A 62 -6.60 -14.36 -8.83
CA ASN A 62 -7.48 -14.91 -7.81
C ASN A 62 -8.06 -13.80 -6.91
N ARG A 63 -7.24 -12.82 -6.51
CA ARG A 63 -7.72 -11.64 -5.77
C ARG A 63 -8.73 -10.82 -6.57
N GLY A 64 -8.48 -10.62 -7.86
CA GLY A 64 -9.39 -9.87 -8.74
C GLY A 64 -10.77 -10.51 -8.87
N GLN A 65 -10.86 -11.84 -8.86
CA GLN A 65 -12.16 -12.54 -8.93
C GLN A 65 -13.07 -12.22 -7.73
N LEU A 66 -12.49 -11.99 -6.54
CA LEU A 66 -13.23 -11.67 -5.32
C LEU A 66 -13.71 -10.21 -5.27
N GLN A 67 -13.18 -9.34 -6.14
CA GLN A 67 -13.52 -7.93 -6.23
C GLN A 67 -14.36 -7.60 -7.48
N ASN A 68 -14.75 -8.62 -8.24
CA ASN A 68 -15.52 -8.45 -9.46
C ASN A 68 -17.01 -8.19 -9.14
N GLU A 69 -17.49 -6.98 -9.41
CA GLU A 69 -18.89 -6.59 -9.15
C GLU A 69 -19.90 -7.35 -10.00
N TYR A 70 -19.53 -7.84 -11.18
CA TYR A 70 -20.40 -8.69 -12.00
C TYR A 70 -20.82 -9.97 -11.25
N ASN A 71 -19.98 -10.47 -10.35
CA ASN A 71 -20.29 -11.62 -9.49
C ASN A 71 -21.36 -11.30 -8.41
N ARG A 72 -21.67 -10.02 -8.16
CA ARG A 72 -22.73 -9.61 -7.22
C ARG A 72 -24.12 -9.57 -7.86
N ILE A 73 -24.18 -9.30 -9.17
CA ILE A 73 -25.44 -9.15 -9.92
C ILE A 73 -25.94 -10.51 -10.44
N ALA A 74 -25.03 -11.46 -10.68
CA ALA A 74 -25.34 -12.79 -11.19
C ALA A 74 -25.94 -13.76 -10.15
N ARG A 75 -26.38 -13.27 -8.99
CA ARG A 75 -26.88 -14.08 -7.87
C ARG A 75 -28.39 -14.00 -7.71
#